data_AF-A0A495WJ22-F1
#
_entry.id   AF-A0A495WJ22-F1
#
_cell.length_a   1.000
_cell.length_b   1.000
_cell.length_c   1.000
_cell.angle_alpha   90.00
_cell.angle_beta   90.00
_cell.angle_gamma   90.00
#
_symmetry.space_group_name_H-M   'P 1'
#
loop_
_entity.id
_entity.type
_entity.pdbx_description
1 polymer ?
#
loop_
_entity_poly.entity_id
_entity_poly.type
_entity_poly.pdbx_seq_one_letter_code
_entity_poly.pdbx_strand_id
1 'polypeptide(L)'
;MKKLLLSLLFVFFVKALVIAQNKNEKFVEKSMNRVDLCKENYTKLFGGEALTGKGTDPELMDILQKFIFGEVFKTGSLDIKTREMITCVTLTAMQTLPQLKTHSMAALNVGVTPIELREVVYQCAPFIGFPRTLNAIETLNEVFKERGIALPLETQGTVSEYNRYEKGSSIQTPLYGTEIRDALNSLPQGMGEDVSRFLTEVCFGDFYTRNTLDIKTRELLSICILATLGAGNQIYSHTIGNLRAGNNKETLYAAMIQCLPYIGFPNALNAINIIKAVDVSE
;
A
#
# COMPACT_ATOMS: atom_id res chain seq x y z
N MET A 1 -11.85 -30.95 -68.19
CA MET A 1 -11.62 -29.70 -67.43
C MET A 1 -12.55 -29.53 -66.21
N LYS A 2 -13.87 -29.77 -66.29
CA LYS A 2 -14.79 -29.57 -65.13
C LYS A 2 -14.52 -30.47 -63.90
N LYS A 3 -14.10 -31.74 -64.08
CA LYS A 3 -13.77 -32.65 -62.95
C LYS A 3 -12.48 -32.29 -62.20
N LEU A 4 -11.50 -31.67 -62.88
CA LEU A 4 -10.23 -31.26 -62.28
C LEU A 4 -10.36 -29.94 -61.49
N LEU A 5 -11.27 -29.05 -61.92
CA LEU A 5 -11.61 -27.83 -61.17
C LEU A 5 -12.34 -28.15 -59.85
N LEU A 6 -13.23 -29.14 -59.84
CA LEU A 6 -13.98 -29.53 -58.63
C LEU A 6 -13.06 -30.11 -57.53
N SER A 7 -12.06 -30.91 -57.91
CA SER A 7 -11.12 -31.49 -56.95
C SER A 7 -10.16 -30.45 -56.36
N LEU A 8 -9.70 -29.47 -57.15
CA LEU A 8 -8.90 -28.34 -56.67
C LEU A 8 -9.69 -27.42 -55.73
N LEU A 9 -10.96 -27.14 -56.03
CA LEU A 9 -11.86 -26.37 -55.15
C LEU A 9 -12.11 -27.08 -53.81
N PHE A 10 -12.26 -28.40 -53.81
CA PHE A 10 -12.48 -29.17 -52.59
C PHE A 10 -11.25 -29.19 -51.65
N VAL A 11 -10.04 -29.32 -52.21
CA VAL A 11 -8.79 -29.27 -51.43
C VAL A 11 -8.55 -27.89 -50.82
N PHE A 12 -8.88 -26.81 -51.54
CA PHE A 12 -8.81 -25.45 -51.00
C PHE A 12 -9.84 -25.21 -49.89
N PHE A 13 -11.05 -25.77 -50.02
CA PHE A 13 -12.09 -25.63 -49.02
C PHE A 13 -11.76 -26.38 -47.72
N VAL A 14 -11.17 -27.58 -47.82
CA VAL A 14 -10.72 -28.35 -46.66
C VAL A 14 -9.52 -27.69 -45.98
N LYS A 15 -8.54 -27.15 -46.73
CA LYS A 15 -7.45 -26.36 -46.14
C LYS A 15 -7.96 -25.09 -45.46
N ALA A 16 -8.94 -24.41 -46.06
CA ALA A 16 -9.55 -23.23 -45.46
C ALA A 16 -10.33 -23.59 -44.17
N LEU A 17 -11.01 -24.75 -44.12
CA LEU A 17 -11.66 -25.24 -42.89
C LEU A 17 -10.66 -25.64 -41.81
N VAL A 18 -9.54 -26.29 -42.15
CA VAL A 18 -8.48 -26.65 -41.19
C VAL A 18 -7.77 -25.40 -40.66
N ILE A 19 -7.51 -24.40 -41.52
CA ILE A 19 -6.96 -23.10 -41.11
C ILE A 19 -7.98 -22.31 -40.28
N ALA A 20 -9.29 -22.42 -40.58
CA ALA A 20 -10.35 -21.79 -39.79
C ALA A 20 -10.61 -22.50 -38.45
N GLN A 21 -10.44 -23.83 -38.38
CA GLN A 21 -10.46 -24.60 -37.14
C GLN A 21 -9.23 -24.28 -36.27
N ASN A 22 -8.04 -24.14 -36.85
CA ASN A 22 -6.83 -23.70 -36.13
C ASN A 22 -6.85 -22.22 -35.73
N LYS A 23 -7.61 -21.36 -36.44
CA LYS A 23 -7.83 -19.95 -36.05
C LYS A 23 -8.94 -19.77 -35.02
N ASN A 24 -9.69 -20.84 -34.70
CA ASN A 24 -10.73 -20.87 -33.68
C ASN A 24 -10.29 -21.54 -32.38
N GLU A 25 -9.01 -21.91 -32.25
CA GLU A 25 -8.36 -21.79 -30.94
C GLU A 25 -8.33 -20.30 -30.60
N LYS A 26 -9.46 -19.83 -30.05
CA LYS A 26 -9.47 -18.62 -29.24
C LYS A 26 -8.23 -18.72 -28.36
N PHE A 27 -7.33 -17.76 -28.48
CA PHE A 27 -6.51 -17.33 -27.35
C PHE A 27 -7.52 -16.90 -26.28
N VAL A 28 -8.11 -17.87 -25.58
CA VAL A 28 -8.57 -17.66 -24.22
C VAL A 28 -7.26 -17.46 -23.50
N GLU A 29 -6.85 -16.20 -23.38
CA GLU A 29 -5.89 -15.81 -22.38
C GLU A 29 -6.36 -16.49 -21.09
N LYS A 30 -5.65 -17.55 -20.71
CA LYS A 30 -6.08 -18.41 -19.61
C LYS A 30 -5.93 -17.54 -18.37
N SER A 31 -7.01 -16.84 -18.00
CA SER A 31 -7.01 -15.95 -16.85
C SER A 31 -6.45 -16.76 -15.67
N MET A 32 -5.29 -16.35 -15.16
CA MET A 32 -4.60 -17.09 -14.13
C MET A 32 -5.55 -17.30 -12.96
N ASN A 33 -5.68 -18.54 -12.50
CA ASN A 33 -6.50 -18.81 -11.33
C ASN A 33 -5.77 -18.29 -10.06
N ARG A 34 -6.46 -18.28 -8.91
CA ARG A 34 -5.87 -17.76 -7.66
C ARG A 34 -4.62 -18.52 -7.21
N VAL A 35 -4.45 -19.80 -7.58
CA VAL A 35 -3.27 -20.61 -7.24
C VAL A 35 -2.07 -20.18 -8.07
N ASP A 36 -2.27 -19.97 -9.36
CA ASP A 36 -1.19 -19.53 -10.27
C ASP A 36 -0.70 -18.12 -9.88
N LEU A 37 -1.63 -17.20 -9.62
CA LEU A 37 -1.32 -15.85 -9.13
C LEU A 37 -0.60 -15.87 -7.78
N CYS A 38 -1.05 -16.74 -6.87
CA CYS A 38 -0.42 -16.91 -5.57
C CYS A 38 1.06 -17.29 -5.71
N LYS A 39 1.36 -18.29 -6.55
CA LYS A 39 2.73 -18.73 -6.77
C LYS A 39 3.58 -17.63 -7.39
N GLU A 40 3.09 -16.98 -8.45
CA GLU A 40 3.81 -15.90 -9.12
C GLU A 40 4.14 -14.74 -8.18
N ASN A 41 3.15 -14.22 -7.46
CA ASN A 41 3.33 -13.09 -6.56
C ASN A 41 4.23 -13.44 -5.36
N TYR A 42 4.06 -14.64 -4.78
CA TYR A 42 4.92 -15.10 -3.69
C TYR A 42 6.38 -15.22 -4.13
N THR A 43 6.64 -15.80 -5.31
CA THR A 43 8.00 -15.90 -5.84
C THR A 43 8.61 -14.54 -6.11
N LYS A 44 7.84 -13.58 -6.68
CA LYS A 44 8.33 -12.21 -6.88
C LYS A 44 8.72 -11.52 -5.57
N LEU A 45 7.93 -11.71 -4.51
CA LEU A 45 8.14 -11.06 -3.22
C LEU A 45 9.25 -11.72 -2.40
N PHE A 46 9.23 -13.05 -2.29
CA PHE A 46 10.05 -13.79 -1.33
C PHE A 46 11.13 -14.66 -1.97
N GLY A 47 11.15 -14.79 -3.30
CA GLY A 47 12.14 -15.61 -4.03
C GLY A 47 11.99 -17.12 -3.84
N GLY A 48 10.93 -17.59 -3.18
CA GLY A 48 10.67 -19.00 -2.89
C GLY A 48 9.43 -19.57 -3.59
N GLU A 49 9.09 -20.81 -3.23
CA GLU A 49 7.89 -21.51 -3.69
C GLU A 49 6.75 -21.35 -2.69
N ALA A 50 5.56 -20.99 -3.18
CA ALA A 50 4.31 -21.01 -2.39
C ALA A 50 3.68 -22.40 -2.37
N LEU A 51 2.82 -22.64 -1.38
CA LEU A 51 1.96 -23.83 -1.29
C LEU A 51 2.76 -25.15 -1.26
N THR A 52 3.84 -25.17 -0.46
CA THR A 52 4.77 -26.30 -0.41
C THR A 52 4.26 -27.49 0.40
N GLY A 53 3.18 -27.31 1.17
CA GLY A 53 2.68 -28.31 2.14
C GLY A 53 3.64 -28.57 3.31
N LYS A 54 4.70 -27.76 3.46
CA LYS A 54 5.68 -27.86 4.55
C LYS A 54 5.33 -26.92 5.70
N GLY A 55 5.98 -27.13 6.84
CA GLY A 55 5.77 -26.36 8.07
C GLY A 55 4.88 -27.09 9.06
N THR A 56 4.50 -26.41 10.14
CA THR A 56 3.68 -26.97 11.22
C THR A 56 2.18 -26.86 10.94
N ASP A 57 1.76 -25.88 10.13
CA ASP A 57 0.36 -25.54 9.87
C ASP A 57 0.09 -25.32 8.37
N PRO A 58 0.31 -26.35 7.51
CA PRO A 58 0.31 -26.17 6.05
C PRO A 58 -1.04 -25.75 5.49
N GLU A 59 -2.17 -26.21 6.07
CA GLU A 59 -3.51 -25.82 5.62
C GLU A 59 -3.78 -24.33 5.84
N LEU A 60 -3.40 -23.81 7.02
CA LEU A 60 -3.52 -22.38 7.32
C LEU A 60 -2.63 -21.54 6.41
N MET A 61 -1.39 -21.99 6.18
CA MET A 61 -0.48 -21.32 5.25
C MET A 61 -1.02 -21.30 3.82
N ASP A 62 -1.67 -22.37 3.39
CA ASP A 62 -2.35 -22.45 2.11
C ASP A 62 -3.47 -21.40 2.01
N ILE A 63 -4.35 -21.34 3.02
CA ILE A 63 -5.45 -20.35 3.08
C ILE A 63 -4.86 -18.93 3.00
N LEU A 64 -3.87 -18.64 3.85
CA LEU A 64 -3.19 -17.34 3.91
C LEU A 64 -2.58 -16.96 2.56
N GLN A 65 -1.75 -17.82 1.98
CA GLN A 65 -1.03 -17.50 0.75
C GLN A 65 -1.99 -17.36 -0.43
N LYS A 66 -2.95 -18.28 -0.58
CA LYS A 66 -3.96 -18.19 -1.64
C LYS A 66 -4.85 -16.97 -1.50
N PHE A 67 -5.11 -16.48 -0.29
CA PHE A 67 -5.92 -15.29 -0.06
C PHE A 67 -5.12 -14.02 -0.37
N ILE A 68 -3.97 -13.84 0.26
CA ILE A 68 -3.13 -12.64 0.08
C ILE A 68 -2.64 -12.55 -1.38
N PHE A 69 -1.88 -13.55 -1.82
CA PHE A 69 -1.16 -13.47 -3.10
C PHE A 69 -2.02 -13.88 -4.30
N GLY A 70 -3.13 -14.58 -4.07
CA GLY A 70 -4.03 -15.06 -5.13
C GLY A 70 -5.33 -14.28 -5.29
N GLU A 71 -5.79 -13.55 -4.26
CA GLU A 71 -7.07 -12.82 -4.28
C GLU A 71 -6.91 -11.33 -3.98
N VAL A 72 -6.23 -10.96 -2.91
CA VAL A 72 -6.01 -9.55 -2.55
C VAL A 72 -5.15 -8.84 -3.61
N PHE A 73 -4.09 -9.49 -4.09
CA PHE A 73 -3.19 -8.93 -5.10
C PHE A 73 -3.85 -8.68 -6.47
N LYS A 74 -4.92 -9.41 -6.81
CA LYS A 74 -5.68 -9.21 -8.05
C LYS A 74 -6.84 -8.22 -7.89
N THR A 75 -7.16 -7.82 -6.67
CA THR A 75 -8.33 -6.97 -6.39
C THR A 75 -7.90 -5.52 -6.26
N GLY A 76 -8.50 -4.65 -7.08
CA GLY A 76 -8.11 -3.25 -7.20
C GLY A 76 -6.77 -3.04 -7.92
N SER A 77 -6.54 -1.82 -8.39
CA SER A 77 -5.31 -1.45 -9.11
C SER A 77 -4.31 -0.79 -8.16
N LEU A 78 -3.29 -1.54 -7.75
CA LEU A 78 -2.11 -1.05 -7.03
C LEU A 78 -0.86 -1.77 -7.56
N ASP A 79 0.21 -1.03 -7.80
CA ASP A 79 1.50 -1.64 -8.13
C ASP A 79 2.10 -2.37 -6.91
N ILE A 80 3.04 -3.27 -7.19
CA ILE A 80 3.62 -4.15 -6.17
C ILE A 80 4.45 -3.40 -5.12
N LYS A 81 5.10 -2.28 -5.47
CA LYS A 81 5.82 -1.45 -4.49
C LYS A 81 4.83 -0.83 -3.53
N THR A 82 3.75 -0.23 -4.04
CA THR A 82 2.70 0.37 -3.21
C THR A 82 2.06 -0.66 -2.29
N ARG A 83 1.79 -1.88 -2.78
CA ARG A 83 1.27 -2.98 -1.94
C ARG A 83 2.18 -3.30 -0.77
N GLU A 84 3.49 -3.43 -1.00
CA GLU A 84 4.44 -3.72 0.08
C GLU A 84 4.65 -2.53 1.03
N MET A 85 4.62 -1.28 0.53
CA MET A 85 4.65 -0.11 1.40
C MET A 85 3.43 -0.06 2.33
N ILE A 86 2.23 -0.36 1.81
CA ILE A 86 1.00 -0.49 2.61
C ILE A 86 1.16 -1.59 3.66
N THR A 87 1.62 -2.77 3.25
CA THR A 87 1.86 -3.89 4.17
C THR A 87 2.84 -3.49 5.28
N CYS A 88 3.96 -2.83 4.95
CA CYS A 88 4.95 -2.38 5.92
C CYS A 88 4.40 -1.34 6.91
N VAL A 89 3.63 -0.33 6.48
CA VAL A 89 3.01 0.62 7.45
C VAL A 89 1.99 -0.07 8.33
N THR A 90 1.19 -0.99 7.79
CA THR A 90 0.19 -1.74 8.56
C THR A 90 0.85 -2.61 9.62
N LEU A 91 1.86 -3.42 9.26
CA LEU A 91 2.61 -4.26 10.21
C LEU A 91 3.37 -3.44 11.25
N THR A 92 3.90 -2.27 10.85
CA THR A 92 4.51 -1.30 11.76
C THR A 92 3.50 -0.80 12.79
N ALA A 93 2.31 -0.40 12.35
CA ALA A 93 1.26 0.10 13.25
C ALA A 93 0.74 -0.98 14.21
N MET A 94 0.65 -2.24 13.74
CA MET A 94 0.28 -3.40 14.55
C MET A 94 1.38 -3.88 15.51
N GLN A 95 2.63 -3.46 15.31
CA GLN A 95 3.82 -3.97 16.02
C GLN A 95 4.07 -5.47 15.81
N THR A 96 3.70 -6.01 14.65
CA THR A 96 3.98 -7.40 14.25
C THR A 96 5.36 -7.48 13.58
N LEU A 97 6.39 -7.31 14.39
CA LEU A 97 7.78 -7.11 13.93
C LEU A 97 8.38 -8.27 13.12
N PRO A 98 8.14 -9.56 13.44
CA PRO A 98 8.65 -10.66 12.62
C PRO A 98 8.13 -10.63 11.17
N GLN A 99 6.85 -10.29 11.00
CA GLN A 99 6.24 -10.11 9.69
C GLN A 99 6.75 -8.83 9.02
N LEU A 100 6.95 -7.74 9.78
CA LEU A 100 7.56 -6.52 9.25
C LEU A 100 8.96 -6.79 8.70
N LYS A 101 9.79 -7.59 9.39
CA LYS A 101 11.11 -8.01 8.91
C LYS A 101 11.03 -8.71 7.56
N THR A 102 10.11 -9.67 7.46
CA THR A 102 9.89 -10.46 6.25
C THR A 102 9.39 -9.61 5.08
N HIS A 103 8.42 -8.72 5.32
CA HIS A 103 7.89 -7.82 4.29
C HIS A 103 8.85 -6.67 3.95
N SER A 104 9.71 -6.26 4.86
CA SER A 104 10.80 -5.32 4.56
C SER A 104 11.79 -5.92 3.56
N MET A 105 12.13 -7.21 3.71
CA MET A 105 12.91 -7.95 2.71
C MET A 105 12.19 -8.02 1.36
N ALA A 106 10.89 -8.30 1.36
CA ALA A 106 10.08 -8.38 0.15
C ALA A 106 9.95 -7.03 -0.56
N ALA A 107 9.72 -5.95 0.18
CA ALA A 107 9.68 -4.59 -0.33
C ALA A 107 10.96 -4.24 -1.10
N LEU A 108 12.14 -4.57 -0.54
CA LEU A 108 13.43 -4.40 -1.21
C LEU A 108 13.54 -5.25 -2.48
N ASN A 109 13.01 -6.48 -2.50
CA ASN A 109 13.03 -7.34 -3.68
C ASN A 109 12.21 -6.78 -4.85
N VAL A 110 11.13 -6.06 -4.56
CA VAL A 110 10.24 -5.49 -5.57
C VAL A 110 10.51 -4.01 -5.87
N GLY A 111 11.65 -3.50 -5.41
CA GLY A 111 12.17 -2.18 -5.82
C GLY A 111 11.77 -1.01 -4.92
N VAL A 112 11.24 -1.24 -3.72
CA VAL A 112 11.21 -0.21 -2.67
C VAL A 112 12.66 0.01 -2.22
N THR A 113 13.14 1.24 -2.29
CA THR A 113 14.50 1.60 -1.89
C THR A 113 14.64 1.59 -0.36
N PRO A 114 15.87 1.45 0.17
CA PRO A 114 16.10 1.54 1.62
C PRO A 114 15.61 2.87 2.22
N ILE A 115 15.74 3.96 1.46
CA ILE A 115 15.27 5.29 1.88
C ILE A 115 13.74 5.33 1.91
N GLU A 116 13.04 4.87 0.84
CA GLU A 116 11.58 4.79 0.82
C GLU A 116 11.06 3.93 1.99
N LEU A 117 11.67 2.78 2.24
CA LEU A 117 11.25 1.86 3.31
C LEU A 117 11.45 2.46 4.72
N ARG A 118 12.54 3.20 4.94
CA ARG A 118 12.72 3.96 6.19
C ARG A 118 11.68 5.05 6.35
N GLU A 119 11.34 5.78 5.28
CA GLU A 119 10.35 6.86 5.32
C GLU A 119 8.93 6.34 5.54
N VAL A 120 8.61 5.15 5.00
CA VAL A 120 7.40 4.37 5.29
C VAL A 120 7.25 4.15 6.80
N VAL A 121 8.34 3.81 7.51
CA VAL A 121 8.30 3.61 8.98
C VAL A 121 8.36 4.92 9.75
N TYR A 122 9.17 5.91 9.34
CA TYR A 122 9.28 7.20 10.02
C TYR A 122 7.94 7.94 10.10
N GLN A 123 7.17 7.96 9.00
CA GLN A 123 5.88 8.64 9.02
C GLN A 123 4.85 7.99 9.96
N CYS A 124 5.10 6.78 10.47
CA CYS A 124 4.22 6.19 11.48
C CYS A 124 4.31 6.93 12.82
N ALA A 125 5.41 7.63 13.13
CA ALA A 125 5.65 8.23 14.44
C ALA A 125 4.53 9.18 14.92
N PRO A 126 3.99 10.09 14.10
CA PRO A 126 2.86 10.92 14.49
C PRO A 126 1.57 10.15 14.83
N PHE A 127 1.40 8.95 14.27
CA PHE A 127 0.18 8.15 14.44
C PHE A 127 0.30 7.14 15.58
N ILE A 128 1.47 6.51 15.72
CA ILE A 128 1.67 5.39 16.66
C ILE A 128 2.59 5.74 17.83
N GLY A 129 3.21 6.91 17.80
CA GLY A 129 4.19 7.38 18.78
C GLY A 129 5.60 6.83 18.53
N PHE A 130 6.59 7.48 19.16
CA PHE A 130 8.00 7.12 19.01
C PHE A 130 8.35 5.70 19.50
N PRO A 131 7.88 5.18 20.65
CA PRO A 131 8.31 3.87 21.13
C PRO A 131 8.05 2.75 20.11
N ARG A 132 6.83 2.72 19.54
CA ARG A 132 6.45 1.74 18.53
C ARG A 132 7.21 1.93 17.21
N THR A 133 7.50 3.17 16.86
CA THR A 133 8.29 3.48 15.66
C THR A 133 9.74 3.06 15.81
N LEU A 134 10.34 3.26 16.99
CA LEU A 134 11.72 2.87 17.28
C LEU A 134 11.91 1.36 17.20
N ASN A 135 10.97 0.57 17.73
CA ASN A 135 11.00 -0.90 17.60
C ASN A 135 10.96 -1.35 16.12
N ALA A 136 10.14 -0.70 15.31
CA ALA A 136 10.06 -0.98 13.87
C ALA A 136 11.34 -0.58 13.12
N ILE A 137 11.97 0.55 13.51
CA ILE A 137 13.25 0.98 12.95
C ILE A 137 14.38 0.02 13.30
N GLU A 138 14.41 -0.52 14.52
CA GLU A 138 15.37 -1.55 14.89
C GLU A 138 15.22 -2.80 13.99
N THR A 139 13.98 -3.23 13.77
CA THR A 139 13.66 -4.34 12.85
C THR A 139 14.13 -4.05 11.42
N LEU A 140 13.93 -2.84 10.90
CA LEU A 140 14.43 -2.43 9.58
C LEU A 140 15.96 -2.40 9.52
N ASN A 141 16.63 -1.96 10.59
CA ASN A 141 18.08 -1.91 10.63
C ASN A 141 18.70 -3.32 10.60
N GLU A 142 18.05 -4.31 11.21
CA GLU A 142 18.44 -5.72 11.03
C GLU A 142 18.37 -6.15 9.56
N VAL A 143 17.27 -5.82 8.88
CA VAL A 143 17.07 -6.11 7.45
C VAL A 143 18.16 -5.46 6.60
N PHE A 144 18.44 -4.18 6.84
CA PHE A 144 19.48 -3.46 6.13
C PHE A 144 20.86 -4.08 6.35
N LYS A 145 21.19 -4.46 7.59
CA LYS A 145 22.43 -5.16 7.91
C LYS A 145 22.54 -6.51 7.19
N GLU A 146 21.48 -7.32 7.22
CA GLU A 146 21.42 -8.62 6.53
C GLU A 146 21.54 -8.48 5.00
N ARG A 147 21.10 -7.35 4.45
CA ARG A 147 21.21 -6.99 3.02
C ARG A 147 22.52 -6.29 2.65
N GLY A 148 23.42 -6.05 3.60
CA GLY A 148 24.66 -5.31 3.37
C GLY A 148 24.46 -3.83 3.04
N ILE A 149 23.32 -3.25 3.41
CA ILE A 149 23.02 -1.83 3.25
C ILE A 149 23.65 -1.06 4.41
N ALA A 150 24.52 -0.11 4.09
CA ALA A 150 25.23 0.69 5.08
C ALA A 150 24.30 1.71 5.78
N LEU A 151 24.51 1.91 7.08
CA LEU A 151 23.86 2.92 7.91
C LEU A 151 24.91 3.94 8.41
N PRO A 152 24.56 5.24 8.57
CA PRO A 152 23.24 5.83 8.34
C PRO A 152 22.92 5.99 6.84
N LEU A 153 21.64 5.87 6.49
CA LEU A 153 21.13 6.24 5.16
C LEU A 153 21.10 7.76 4.99
N GLU A 154 21.12 8.24 3.75
CA GLU A 154 21.11 9.67 3.40
C GLU A 154 19.98 10.47 4.09
N THR A 155 20.29 11.68 4.54
CA THR A 155 19.34 12.60 5.18
C THR A 155 18.27 13.08 4.21
N GLN A 156 17.00 13.03 4.63
CA GLN A 156 15.85 13.45 3.82
C GLN A 156 15.12 14.70 4.38
N GLY A 157 15.60 15.26 5.49
CA GLY A 157 14.99 16.44 6.11
C GLY A 157 15.15 17.69 5.24
N THR A 158 14.11 18.53 5.17
CA THR A 158 14.07 19.73 4.32
C THR A 158 13.75 21.01 5.08
N VAL A 159 13.51 20.92 6.39
CA VAL A 159 13.17 22.03 7.29
C VAL A 159 14.34 22.39 8.21
N SER A 160 14.26 23.58 8.81
CA SER A 160 15.05 24.02 9.95
C SER A 160 14.13 24.40 11.11
N GLU A 161 14.69 24.58 12.30
CA GLU A 161 13.95 25.03 13.49
C GLU A 161 13.16 26.33 13.27
N TYR A 162 13.61 27.16 12.34
CA TYR A 162 12.99 28.46 12.04
C TYR A 162 11.84 28.39 11.03
N ASN A 163 11.75 27.33 10.21
CA ASN A 163 10.78 27.27 9.10
C ASN A 163 9.89 26.02 9.08
N ARG A 164 10.02 25.11 10.05
CA ARG A 164 9.22 23.87 10.10
C ARG A 164 7.72 24.14 10.21
N TYR A 165 7.29 25.19 10.93
CA TYR A 165 5.88 25.59 10.99
C TYR A 165 5.37 26.05 9.63
N GLU A 166 6.06 27.00 9.00
CA GLU A 166 5.67 27.56 7.70
C GLU A 166 5.58 26.47 6.63
N LYS A 167 6.62 25.65 6.51
CA LYS A 167 6.66 24.55 5.54
C LYS A 167 5.60 23.49 5.84
N GLY A 168 5.41 23.13 7.11
CA GLY A 168 4.33 22.22 7.52
C GLY A 168 2.95 22.76 7.17
N SER A 169 2.68 24.03 7.46
CA SER A 169 1.41 24.68 7.15
C SER A 169 1.15 24.70 5.64
N SER A 170 2.18 24.89 4.81
CA SER A 170 2.02 24.90 3.35
C SER A 170 1.51 23.56 2.77
N ILE A 171 1.76 22.45 3.48
CA ILE A 171 1.23 21.13 3.14
C ILE A 171 -0.12 20.89 3.83
N GLN A 172 -0.25 21.24 5.11
CA GLN A 172 -1.44 20.98 5.90
C GLN A 172 -2.66 21.74 5.39
N THR A 173 -2.52 23.05 5.11
CA THR A 173 -3.66 23.94 4.82
C THR A 173 -4.45 23.50 3.59
N PRO A 174 -3.84 23.16 2.44
CA PRO A 174 -4.59 22.67 1.27
C PRO A 174 -5.30 21.33 1.51
N LEU A 175 -4.83 20.50 2.45
CA LEU A 175 -5.39 19.19 2.72
C LEU A 175 -6.49 19.22 3.79
N TYR A 176 -6.32 20.00 4.85
CA TYR A 176 -7.13 19.95 6.07
C TYR A 176 -7.65 21.31 6.56
N GLY A 177 -7.22 22.42 5.96
CA GLY A 177 -7.56 23.75 6.45
C GLY A 177 -7.10 23.97 7.90
N THR A 178 -8.02 24.47 8.74
CA THR A 178 -7.75 24.86 10.14
C THR A 178 -8.56 24.09 11.18
N GLU A 179 -9.22 23.01 10.77
CA GLU A 179 -10.21 22.27 11.57
C GLU A 179 -9.69 21.89 12.97
N ILE A 180 -8.47 21.36 13.07
CA ILE A 180 -7.89 20.96 14.35
C ILE A 180 -7.57 22.16 15.25
N ARG A 181 -7.03 23.25 14.67
CA ARG A 181 -6.76 24.47 15.43
C ARG A 181 -8.05 25.01 16.03
N ASP A 182 -9.10 25.05 15.22
CA ASP A 182 -10.38 25.60 15.62
C ASP A 182 -11.08 24.68 16.63
N ALA A 183 -10.96 23.35 16.50
CA ALA A 183 -11.48 22.38 17.47
C ALA A 183 -10.79 22.45 18.84
N LEU A 184 -9.52 22.84 18.89
CA LEU A 184 -8.72 22.89 20.11
C LEU A 184 -8.69 24.27 20.78
N ASN A 185 -9.29 25.30 20.16
CA ASN A 185 -9.20 26.71 20.62
C ASN A 185 -9.75 26.94 22.04
N SER A 186 -10.62 26.05 22.53
CA SER A 186 -11.26 26.13 23.83
C SER A 186 -10.41 25.58 24.98
N LEU A 187 -9.27 24.97 24.67
CA LEU A 187 -8.37 24.44 25.68
C LEU A 187 -7.73 25.59 26.50
N PRO A 188 -7.58 25.41 27.82
CA PRO A 188 -7.11 26.47 28.70
C PRO A 188 -5.65 26.83 28.45
N GLN A 189 -5.26 28.05 28.85
CA GLN A 189 -3.85 28.49 28.93
C GLN A 189 -3.05 28.33 27.62
N GLY A 190 -3.70 28.46 26.46
CA GLY A 190 -3.03 28.36 25.16
C GLY A 190 -2.66 26.93 24.73
N MET A 191 -3.05 25.90 25.49
CA MET A 191 -2.71 24.50 25.17
C MET A 191 -3.23 24.07 23.79
N GLY A 192 -4.36 24.61 23.36
CA GLY A 192 -4.91 24.33 22.02
C GLY A 192 -4.02 24.84 20.90
N GLU A 193 -3.45 26.03 21.07
CA GLU A 193 -2.49 26.62 20.13
C GLU A 193 -1.21 25.79 20.11
N ASP A 194 -0.72 25.35 21.28
CA ASP A 194 0.45 24.49 21.38
C ASP A 194 0.26 23.15 20.66
N VAL A 195 -0.82 22.43 20.94
CA VAL A 195 -1.09 21.13 20.32
C VAL A 195 -1.32 21.27 18.81
N SER A 196 -2.05 22.31 18.37
CA SER A 196 -2.22 22.59 16.95
C SER A 196 -0.89 22.91 16.27
N ARG A 197 -0.02 23.69 16.92
CA ARG A 197 1.32 23.98 16.43
C ARG A 197 2.17 22.71 16.34
N PHE A 198 2.13 21.84 17.36
CA PHE A 198 2.86 20.57 17.33
C PHE A 198 2.42 19.68 16.17
N LEU A 199 1.12 19.62 15.88
CA LEU A 199 0.61 18.91 14.70
C LEU A 199 1.24 19.47 13.43
N THR A 200 1.18 20.79 13.22
CA THR A 200 1.72 21.46 12.03
C THR A 200 3.23 21.25 11.90
N GLU A 201 3.98 21.49 12.98
CA GLU A 201 5.44 21.44 12.96
C GLU A 201 5.97 20.01 12.88
N VAL A 202 5.46 19.10 13.71
CA VAL A 202 5.97 17.73 13.77
C VAL A 202 5.43 16.94 12.60
N CYS A 203 4.11 16.82 12.46
CA CYS A 203 3.51 15.89 11.49
C CYS A 203 3.76 16.38 10.07
N PHE A 204 3.50 17.66 9.80
CA PHE A 204 3.65 18.17 8.45
C PHE A 204 5.07 18.70 8.19
N GLY A 205 5.63 19.50 9.10
CA GLY A 205 6.98 20.03 9.00
C GLY A 205 8.04 18.92 9.02
N ASP A 206 8.25 18.24 10.15
CA ASP A 206 9.37 17.30 10.30
C ASP A 206 9.21 16.02 9.46
N PHE A 207 7.98 15.54 9.25
CA PHE A 207 7.72 14.27 8.53
C PHE A 207 7.24 14.44 7.08
N TYR A 208 6.18 15.21 6.79
CA TYR A 208 5.63 15.26 5.43
C TYR A 208 6.51 15.99 4.42
N THR A 209 7.28 17.01 4.84
CA THR A 209 8.14 17.77 3.92
C THR A 209 9.36 17.00 3.41
N ARG A 210 9.61 15.78 3.90
CA ARG A 210 10.81 14.99 3.56
C ARG A 210 10.74 14.46 2.13
N ASN A 211 11.85 14.55 1.39
CA ASN A 211 11.90 14.44 -0.09
C ASN A 211 11.46 13.10 -0.71
N THR A 212 11.55 11.98 0.00
CA THR A 212 11.49 10.65 -0.62
C THR A 212 10.08 10.22 -1.04
N LEU A 213 9.07 10.51 -0.22
CA LEU A 213 7.68 10.12 -0.50
C LEU A 213 6.88 11.37 -0.83
N ASP A 214 6.17 11.35 -1.96
CA ASP A 214 5.26 12.41 -2.33
C ASP A 214 4.01 12.44 -1.41
N ILE A 215 3.31 13.57 -1.41
CA ILE A 215 2.13 13.78 -0.54
C ILE A 215 1.04 12.76 -0.82
N LYS A 216 0.83 12.40 -2.09
CA LYS A 216 -0.17 11.42 -2.51
C LYS A 216 0.10 10.05 -1.88
N THR A 217 1.35 9.62 -1.85
CA THR A 217 1.78 8.35 -1.24
C THR A 217 1.72 8.43 0.28
N ARG A 218 2.16 9.54 0.89
CA ARG A 218 2.08 9.74 2.35
C ARG A 218 0.64 9.67 2.87
N GLU A 219 -0.29 10.31 2.18
CA GLU A 219 -1.71 10.28 2.52
C GLU A 219 -2.31 8.88 2.37
N LEU A 220 -1.94 8.15 1.31
CA LEU A 220 -2.39 6.77 1.10
C LEU A 220 -1.92 5.84 2.24
N LEU A 221 -0.66 5.98 2.65
CA LEU A 221 -0.10 5.18 3.74
C LEU A 221 -0.66 5.59 5.11
N SER A 222 -0.93 6.89 5.30
CA SER A 222 -1.53 7.43 6.52
C SER A 222 -2.93 6.85 6.77
N ILE A 223 -3.80 6.79 5.76
CA ILE A 223 -5.13 6.19 5.93
C ILE A 223 -5.06 4.69 6.21
N CYS A 224 -4.05 3.97 5.71
CA CYS A 224 -3.79 2.56 6.07
C CYS A 224 -3.37 2.40 7.55
N ILE A 225 -2.55 3.31 8.08
CA ILE A 225 -2.21 3.34 9.51
C ILE A 225 -3.48 3.59 10.34
N LEU A 226 -4.30 4.56 9.95
CA LEU A 226 -5.53 4.91 10.67
C LEU A 226 -6.58 3.80 10.64
N ALA A 227 -6.72 3.11 9.51
CA ALA A 227 -7.55 1.90 9.41
C ALA A 227 -7.06 0.79 10.35
N THR A 228 -5.74 0.64 10.48
CA THR A 228 -5.12 -0.31 11.43
C THR A 228 -5.45 0.05 12.88
N LEU A 229 -5.48 1.33 13.22
CA LEU A 229 -5.79 1.84 14.55
C LEU A 229 -7.30 1.93 14.85
N GLY A 230 -8.18 1.73 13.85
CA GLY A 230 -9.63 1.93 13.99
C GLY A 230 -10.05 3.39 14.21
N ALA A 231 -9.23 4.35 13.78
CA ALA A 231 -9.39 5.78 14.09
C ALA A 231 -10.42 6.46 13.16
N GLY A 232 -11.72 6.18 13.38
CA GLY A 232 -12.81 6.54 12.45
C GLY A 232 -12.86 8.02 12.02
N ASN A 233 -12.76 8.96 12.96
CA ASN A 233 -12.80 10.40 12.65
C ASN A 233 -11.63 10.80 11.74
N GLN A 234 -10.45 10.24 12.00
CA GLN A 234 -9.26 10.50 11.21
C GLN A 234 -9.32 9.78 9.85
N ILE A 235 -9.94 8.60 9.75
CA ILE A 235 -10.18 7.95 8.46
C ILE A 235 -11.06 8.85 7.58
N TYR A 236 -12.08 9.50 8.16
CA TYR A 236 -12.92 10.45 7.43
C TYR A 236 -12.10 11.65 6.92
N SER A 237 -11.36 12.34 7.79
CA SER A 237 -10.56 13.49 7.38
C SER A 237 -9.45 13.13 6.39
N HIS A 238 -8.75 11.99 6.58
CA HIS A 238 -7.73 11.52 5.63
C HIS A 238 -8.33 10.98 4.34
N THR A 239 -9.61 10.60 4.29
CA THR A 239 -10.27 10.32 3.00
C THR A 239 -10.35 11.61 2.19
N ILE A 240 -10.79 12.72 2.80
CA ILE A 240 -10.83 14.04 2.15
C ILE A 240 -9.42 14.50 1.77
N GLY A 241 -8.45 14.38 2.69
CA GLY A 241 -7.04 14.70 2.45
C GLY A 241 -6.45 13.92 1.28
N ASN A 242 -6.75 12.62 1.17
CA ASN A 242 -6.34 11.78 0.05
C ASN A 242 -6.91 12.27 -1.29
N LEU A 243 -8.20 12.63 -1.34
CA LEU A 243 -8.83 13.16 -2.55
C LEU A 243 -8.19 14.49 -2.98
N ARG A 244 -7.93 15.39 -2.03
CA ARG A 244 -7.22 16.67 -2.25
C ARG A 244 -5.77 16.47 -2.70
N ALA A 245 -5.10 15.42 -2.20
CA ALA A 245 -3.75 15.03 -2.63
C ALA A 245 -3.71 14.32 -4.00
N GLY A 246 -4.87 14.07 -4.63
CA GLY A 246 -4.97 13.48 -5.97
C GLY A 246 -5.07 11.96 -6.01
N ASN A 247 -5.33 11.29 -4.88
CA ASN A 247 -5.86 9.92 -4.88
C ASN A 247 -7.34 9.91 -5.24
N ASN A 248 -7.88 8.74 -5.58
CA ASN A 248 -9.30 8.54 -5.79
C ASN A 248 -9.82 7.41 -4.88
N LYS A 249 -11.15 7.31 -4.73
CA LYS A 249 -11.75 6.30 -3.86
C LYS A 249 -11.41 4.86 -4.27
N GLU A 250 -11.23 4.58 -5.55
CA GLU A 250 -10.83 3.25 -6.03
C GLU A 250 -9.46 2.84 -5.47
N THR A 251 -8.47 3.75 -5.50
CA THR A 251 -7.16 3.56 -4.88
C THR A 251 -7.30 3.33 -3.38
N LEU A 252 -8.15 4.09 -2.69
CA LEU A 252 -8.37 3.92 -1.25
C LEU A 252 -9.01 2.57 -0.91
N TYR A 253 -10.00 2.12 -1.68
CA TYR A 253 -10.59 0.80 -1.50
C TYR A 253 -9.57 -0.31 -1.74
N ALA A 254 -8.76 -0.20 -2.80
CA ALA A 254 -7.69 -1.16 -3.08
C ALA A 254 -6.68 -1.22 -1.92
N ALA A 255 -6.35 -0.08 -1.31
CA ALA A 255 -5.48 -0.01 -0.14
C ALA A 255 -6.11 -0.68 1.11
N MET A 256 -7.42 -0.47 1.35
CA MET A 256 -8.11 -1.15 2.45
C MET A 256 -8.18 -2.67 2.22
N ILE A 257 -8.36 -3.11 0.97
CA ILE A 257 -8.31 -4.53 0.59
C ILE A 257 -6.90 -5.10 0.80
N GLN A 258 -5.85 -4.33 0.52
CA GLN A 258 -4.47 -4.72 0.82
C GLN A 258 -4.22 -4.84 2.34
N CYS A 259 -4.79 -3.96 3.17
CA CYS A 259 -4.68 -4.06 4.62
C CYS A 259 -5.46 -5.24 5.22
N LEU A 260 -6.54 -5.66 4.57
CA LEU A 260 -7.53 -6.62 5.11
C LEU A 260 -6.92 -7.91 5.68
N PRO A 261 -5.96 -8.60 5.03
CA PRO A 261 -5.37 -9.82 5.59
C PRO A 261 -4.61 -9.61 6.90
N TYR A 262 -4.18 -8.39 7.18
CA TYR A 262 -3.38 -8.02 8.34
C TYR A 262 -4.26 -7.48 9.48
N ILE A 263 -5.18 -6.57 9.16
CA ILE A 263 -6.02 -5.90 10.18
C ILE A 263 -7.37 -6.60 10.41
N GLY A 264 -7.69 -7.62 9.60
CA GLY A 264 -8.95 -8.34 9.65
C GLY A 264 -10.13 -7.59 9.02
N PHE A 265 -11.21 -8.34 8.78
CA PHE A 265 -12.43 -7.80 8.17
C PHE A 265 -13.06 -6.62 8.94
N PRO A 266 -13.21 -6.63 10.28
CA PRO A 266 -13.92 -5.55 10.98
C PRO A 266 -13.31 -4.16 10.73
N ASN A 267 -11.99 -4.03 10.88
CA ASN A 267 -11.30 -2.75 10.69
C ASN A 267 -11.30 -2.32 9.21
N ALA A 268 -11.04 -3.26 8.29
CA ALA A 268 -11.07 -2.98 6.86
C ALA A 268 -12.46 -2.54 6.38
N LEU A 269 -13.52 -3.24 6.80
CA LEU A 269 -14.90 -2.90 6.43
C LEU A 269 -15.35 -1.58 7.03
N ASN A 270 -14.96 -1.28 8.28
CA ASN A 270 -15.23 0.01 8.90
C ASN A 270 -14.61 1.15 8.07
N ALA A 271 -13.33 1.03 7.70
CA ALA A 271 -12.66 2.02 6.88
C ALA A 271 -13.29 2.17 5.48
N ILE A 272 -13.62 1.07 4.82
CA ILE A 272 -14.32 1.08 3.51
C ILE A 272 -15.66 1.82 3.61
N ASN A 273 -16.44 1.59 4.68
CA ASN A 273 -17.72 2.26 4.88
C ASN A 273 -17.56 3.76 5.10
N ILE A 274 -16.53 4.20 5.83
CA ILE A 274 -16.21 5.62 6.02
C ILE A 274 -15.81 6.25 4.67
N ILE A 275 -14.89 5.62 3.93
CA ILE A 275 -14.46 6.11 2.60
C ILE A 275 -15.67 6.22 1.64
N LYS A 276 -16.58 5.25 1.70
CA LYS A 276 -17.80 5.25 0.89
C LYS A 276 -18.69 6.45 1.21
N ALA A 277 -18.84 6.81 2.49
CA ALA A 277 -19.74 7.86 2.96
C ALA A 277 -19.25 9.30 2.68
N VAL A 278 -17.96 9.52 2.40
CA VAL A 278 -17.43 10.86 2.11
C VAL A 278 -17.87 11.33 0.72
N ASP A 279 -18.69 12.37 0.62
CA ASP A 279 -19.08 12.90 -0.68
C ASP A 279 -17.94 13.72 -1.33
N VAL A 280 -17.82 13.62 -2.65
CA VAL A 280 -16.75 14.28 -3.44
C VAL A 280 -17.14 15.71 -3.84
N SER A 281 -18.25 16.24 -3.29
CA SER A 281 -18.90 17.46 -3.75
C SER A 281 -18.52 18.74 -2.98
N GLU A 282 -17.47 18.72 -2.16
CA GLU A 282 -16.95 19.91 -1.44
C GLU A 282 -15.51 20.26 -1.81
#